data_AF-A0A1Y4VFA9-F1
#
_entry.id   AF-A0A1Y4VFA9-F1
#
_cell.length_a   1.000
_cell.length_b   1.000
_cell.length_c   1.000
_cell.angle_alpha   90.00
_cell.angle_beta   90.00
_cell.angle_gamma   90.00
#
_symmetry.space_group_name_H-M   'P 1'
#
loop_
_entity.id
_entity.type
_entity.pdbx_description
1 polymer ?
#
loop_
_entity_poly.entity_id
_entity_poly.type
_entity_poly.pdbx_seq_one_letter_code
_entity_poly.pdbx_strand_id
1 'polypeptide(L)'
;MKKKILIPVGMAALFLCASWQAAETTVSPDRLFLADNGKSLFVTNRAGCELIKMSPDGQKIEKKVSFSSPVNAMTQDANGKLWVVCDGNYGTMYELDGKKLSVQSKTKSGATPSDILYNPLSKSLWVTQRFNNELWEIDPATRKVKTKIAVGREPVSMAVFASDSCLLIANNLPEMPSTAYPIAVQLDMVDVLSKKVSGRIMLPNGSTDVKSVAVDKNHTFAYVTHLISRYQLPTNQLDRGWMATNTLSIIDLKAKKWLTSVILDTPQKGAANPWSVIVTPDDKQIIVAAAGSQELVRIDRIALHERLAKAKQGEMVTPSMKAWGNIPNDAGFLYGIRDFIPTQGKGPRSVVATGGKIYTANYYTSELVSMDLNGKNVQKQVLGAPLAFTKVGKGDMYFHDATICFQNWQSCATCHPNDARMDGLNWDLLNDGMGNPKNTKTLLLSHQTPPCMATGIRKNAEVAVRSGVKYILFMEGEDEIYESIDEYLKSLKPLPSPYLQNGKLSAKAKRGKKIFEENCASCHSGQYYTDLKQYKVDWTTGPDKGLSMDVPALNECWRTAPYLYDGRSYSMKDMLKVHGPHKPVSEKELEELEEYVLSL
;
A
#
# COMPACT_ATOMS: atom_id res chain seq x y z
N MET A 1 -18.87 -43.38 78.17
CA MET A 1 -19.49 -42.05 78.28
C MET A 1 -18.43 -40.97 78.19
N LYS A 2 -18.47 -40.10 77.17
CA LYS A 2 -17.85 -38.75 77.08
C LYS A 2 -18.10 -38.25 75.65
N LYS A 3 -19.20 -37.53 75.45
CA LYS A 3 -19.33 -36.07 75.31
C LYS A 3 -18.72 -35.54 73.99
N LYS A 4 -19.65 -35.16 73.10
CA LYS A 4 -19.47 -34.35 71.89
C LYS A 4 -18.83 -33.00 72.24
N ILE A 5 -17.94 -32.54 71.37
CA ILE A 5 -17.60 -31.13 71.20
C ILE A 5 -17.77 -30.82 69.70
N LEU A 6 -18.66 -29.87 69.41
CA LEU A 6 -18.88 -29.22 68.12
C LEU A 6 -18.21 -27.85 68.19
N ILE A 7 -17.35 -27.46 67.25
CA ILE A 7 -17.16 -26.08 66.71
C ILE A 7 -16.38 -26.20 65.35
N PRO A 8 -16.35 -25.20 64.45
CA PRO A 8 -17.32 -24.90 63.40
C PRO A 8 -16.75 -24.98 61.96
N VAL A 9 -17.66 -24.87 61.01
CA VAL A 9 -17.46 -24.72 59.56
C VAL A 9 -16.56 -23.52 59.24
N GLY A 10 -15.51 -23.72 58.43
CA GLY A 10 -14.67 -22.65 57.90
C GLY A 10 -13.80 -23.10 56.72
N MET A 11 -14.11 -22.59 55.53
CA MET A 11 -13.26 -22.41 54.34
C MET A 11 -12.44 -23.60 53.80
N ALA A 12 -12.88 -24.17 52.67
CA ALA A 12 -12.00 -24.52 51.54
C ALA A 12 -12.83 -24.92 50.30
N ALA A 13 -13.20 -23.95 49.48
CA ALA A 13 -13.57 -24.20 48.09
C ALA A 13 -13.05 -23.04 47.23
N LEU A 14 -11.72 -22.94 47.15
CA LEU A 14 -11.05 -22.09 46.17
C LEU A 14 -11.05 -22.83 44.84
N PHE A 15 -11.77 -22.24 43.89
CA PHE A 15 -11.79 -22.57 42.48
C PHE A 15 -10.37 -22.76 41.93
N LEU A 16 -10.07 -23.98 41.47
CA LEU A 16 -8.99 -24.27 40.54
C LEU A 16 -9.60 -24.72 39.22
N CYS A 17 -10.23 -23.77 38.52
CA CYS A 17 -10.39 -23.84 37.08
C CYS A 17 -9.45 -22.79 36.47
N ALA A 18 -8.15 -23.02 36.61
CA ALA A 18 -7.19 -22.41 35.70
C ALA A 18 -7.37 -23.09 34.34
N SER A 19 -8.33 -22.59 33.56
CA SER A 19 -8.35 -22.89 32.14
C SER A 19 -7.06 -22.32 31.55
N TRP A 20 -6.22 -23.21 31.02
CA TRP A 20 -5.22 -22.81 30.05
C TRP A 20 -5.96 -22.26 28.82
N GLN A 21 -6.30 -20.98 28.83
CA GLN A 21 -6.52 -20.25 27.59
C GLN A 21 -5.17 -20.19 26.90
N ALA A 22 -4.95 -21.07 25.92
CA ALA A 22 -3.93 -20.83 24.92
C ALA A 22 -4.15 -19.40 24.40
N ALA A 23 -3.13 -18.54 24.52
CA ALA A 23 -3.22 -17.18 24.04
C ALA A 23 -3.71 -17.21 22.58
N GLU A 24 -4.87 -16.62 22.31
CA GLU A 24 -5.45 -16.63 20.98
C GLU A 24 -4.45 -16.01 20.00
N THR A 25 -4.19 -16.70 18.90
CA THR A 25 -3.26 -16.22 17.88
C THR A 25 -3.86 -15.02 17.17
N THR A 26 -3.08 -13.94 17.03
CA THR A 26 -3.51 -12.76 16.27
C THR A 26 -3.74 -13.14 14.81
N VAL A 27 -4.90 -12.75 14.29
CA VAL A 27 -5.24 -12.94 12.87
C VAL A 27 -5.49 -11.56 12.25
N SER A 28 -4.74 -11.26 11.19
CA SER A 28 -4.85 -10.01 10.43
C SER A 28 -5.22 -10.36 8.98
N PRO A 29 -6.51 -10.50 8.68
CA PRO A 29 -6.94 -10.94 7.36
C PRO A 29 -6.68 -9.82 6.34
N ASP A 30 -5.79 -10.06 5.38
CA ASP A 30 -5.24 -8.98 4.53
C ASP A 30 -5.74 -9.08 3.08
N ARG A 31 -5.70 -10.28 2.48
CA ARG A 31 -6.11 -10.54 1.10
C ARG A 31 -7.09 -11.71 1.02
N LEU A 32 -8.01 -11.62 0.08
CA LEU A 32 -8.97 -12.66 -0.26
C LEU A 32 -8.69 -13.19 -1.67
N PHE A 33 -8.76 -14.51 -1.83
CA PHE A 33 -8.58 -15.15 -3.13
C PHE A 33 -9.66 -16.18 -3.39
N LEU A 34 -9.95 -16.36 -4.67
CA LEU A 34 -10.84 -17.40 -5.17
C LEU A 34 -10.03 -18.42 -5.96
N ALA A 35 -10.38 -19.69 -5.83
CA ALA A 35 -9.89 -20.77 -6.68
C ALA A 35 -11.03 -21.70 -7.10
N ASP A 36 -10.72 -22.71 -7.91
CA ASP A 36 -11.67 -23.73 -8.39
C ASP A 36 -12.86 -23.08 -9.11
N ASN A 37 -12.58 -22.08 -9.96
CA ASN A 37 -13.57 -21.27 -10.66
C ASN A 37 -14.57 -20.59 -9.69
N GLY A 38 -14.05 -20.04 -8.58
CA GLY A 38 -14.84 -19.31 -7.60
C GLY A 38 -15.45 -20.15 -6.48
N LYS A 39 -15.25 -21.48 -6.48
CA LYS A 39 -15.85 -22.39 -5.49
C LYS A 39 -15.10 -22.45 -4.15
N SER A 40 -13.82 -22.07 -4.15
CA SER A 40 -12.98 -22.10 -2.96
C SER A 40 -12.58 -20.67 -2.57
N LEU A 41 -12.83 -20.30 -1.31
CA LEU A 41 -12.48 -18.99 -0.74
C LEU A 41 -11.28 -19.12 0.19
N PHE A 42 -10.30 -18.25 0.01
CA PHE A 42 -9.10 -18.19 0.85
C PHE A 42 -8.92 -16.79 1.44
N VAL A 43 -8.40 -16.75 2.65
CA VAL A 43 -8.05 -15.52 3.39
C VAL A 43 -6.59 -15.62 3.80
N THR A 44 -5.78 -14.59 3.55
CA THR A 44 -4.41 -14.54 4.09
C THR A 44 -4.43 -13.97 5.50
N ASN A 45 -3.72 -14.60 6.42
CA ASN A 45 -3.42 -14.05 7.73
C ASN A 45 -2.00 -13.46 7.70
N ARG A 46 -1.90 -12.12 7.62
CA ARG A 46 -0.60 -11.43 7.54
C ARG A 46 0.21 -11.62 8.82
N ALA A 47 -0.41 -11.49 10.00
CA ALA A 47 0.26 -11.63 11.30
C ALA A 47 0.79 -13.05 11.53
N GLY A 48 0.01 -14.07 11.15
CA GLY A 48 0.40 -15.48 11.32
C GLY A 48 1.20 -16.08 10.16
N CYS A 49 1.45 -15.34 9.08
CA CYS A 49 2.04 -15.87 7.84
C CYS A 49 1.27 -17.10 7.30
N GLU A 50 -0.06 -17.02 7.25
CA GLU A 50 -0.92 -18.17 6.88
C GLU A 50 -1.79 -17.88 5.66
N LEU A 51 -2.18 -18.96 4.96
CA LEU A 51 -3.32 -19.01 4.06
C LEU A 51 -4.41 -19.87 4.69
N ILE A 52 -5.60 -19.30 4.86
CA ILE A 52 -6.75 -19.93 5.49
C ILE A 52 -7.78 -20.24 4.41
N LYS A 53 -8.11 -21.53 4.23
CA LYS A 53 -9.23 -21.96 3.39
C LYS A 53 -10.52 -21.90 4.21
N MET A 54 -11.52 -21.22 3.66
CA MET A 54 -12.85 -21.10 4.23
C MET A 54 -13.83 -22.03 3.52
N SER A 55 -14.90 -22.41 4.22
CA SER A 55 -16.06 -23.01 3.59
C SER A 55 -16.66 -22.07 2.54
N PRO A 56 -17.40 -22.58 1.54
CA PRO A 56 -17.96 -21.73 0.47
C PRO A 56 -18.88 -20.60 0.97
N ASP A 57 -19.54 -20.79 2.13
CA ASP A 57 -20.37 -19.78 2.78
C ASP A 57 -19.57 -18.78 3.64
N GLY A 58 -18.26 -18.97 3.77
CA GLY A 58 -17.34 -18.15 4.56
C GLY A 58 -17.47 -18.33 6.08
N GLN A 59 -18.26 -19.28 6.56
CA GLN A 59 -18.60 -19.40 7.99
C GLN A 59 -17.62 -20.27 8.79
N LYS A 60 -16.88 -21.17 8.14
CA LYS A 60 -15.99 -22.11 8.83
C LYS A 60 -14.59 -22.11 8.22
N ILE A 61 -13.59 -22.17 9.08
CA ILE A 61 -12.21 -22.46 8.67
C ILE A 61 -12.12 -23.96 8.37
N GLU A 62 -11.79 -24.31 7.13
CA GLU A 62 -11.59 -25.71 6.74
C GLU A 62 -10.14 -26.16 6.95
N LYS A 63 -9.18 -25.28 6.61
CA LYS A 63 -7.76 -25.60 6.68
C LYS A 63 -6.90 -24.34 6.76
N LYS A 64 -5.76 -24.44 7.45
CA LYS A 64 -4.70 -23.44 7.46
C LYS A 64 -3.41 -24.01 6.89
N VAL A 65 -2.64 -23.19 6.19
CA VAL A 65 -1.29 -23.49 5.72
C VAL A 65 -0.38 -22.35 6.15
N SER A 66 0.71 -22.67 6.84
CA SER A 66 1.69 -21.68 7.31
C SER A 66 2.89 -21.58 6.36
N PHE A 67 3.43 -20.37 6.25
CA PHE A 67 4.56 -20.03 5.38
C PHE A 67 5.69 -19.38 6.18
N SER A 68 6.85 -19.15 5.54
CA SER A 68 7.98 -18.49 6.21
C SER A 68 7.87 -16.97 6.31
N SER A 69 6.93 -16.37 5.58
CA SER A 69 6.68 -14.92 5.57
C SER A 69 5.24 -14.65 5.14
N PRO A 70 4.72 -13.42 5.32
CA PRO A 70 3.34 -13.11 4.97
C PRO A 70 3.02 -13.36 3.51
N VAL A 71 1.83 -13.90 3.24
CA VAL A 71 1.34 -14.15 1.89
C VAL A 71 0.85 -12.84 1.26
N ASN A 72 1.39 -12.47 0.10
CA ASN A 72 0.96 -11.29 -0.65
C ASN A 72 -0.09 -11.63 -1.72
N ALA A 73 0.11 -12.73 -2.46
CA ALA A 73 -0.80 -13.11 -3.54
C ALA A 73 -0.85 -14.62 -3.81
N MET A 74 -1.91 -15.06 -4.47
CA MET A 74 -2.11 -16.44 -4.91
C MET A 74 -2.83 -16.49 -6.26
N THR A 75 -2.45 -17.46 -7.10
CA THR A 75 -3.18 -17.83 -8.32
C THR A 75 -3.37 -19.36 -8.40
N GLN A 76 -4.26 -19.82 -9.27
CA GLN A 76 -4.38 -21.23 -9.66
C GLN A 76 -3.93 -21.41 -11.11
N ASP A 77 -3.21 -22.50 -11.41
CA ASP A 77 -2.84 -22.84 -12.79
C ASP A 77 -3.86 -23.77 -13.46
N ALA A 78 -3.65 -24.06 -14.75
CA ALA A 78 -4.53 -24.93 -15.53
C ALA A 78 -4.62 -26.39 -15.02
N ASN A 79 -3.67 -26.84 -14.20
CA ASN A 79 -3.66 -28.17 -13.59
C ASN A 79 -4.31 -28.17 -12.19
N GLY A 80 -4.84 -27.02 -11.76
CA GLY A 80 -5.45 -26.85 -10.44
C GLY A 80 -4.44 -26.70 -9.31
N LYS A 81 -3.15 -26.48 -9.58
CA LYS A 81 -2.15 -26.18 -8.53
C LYS A 81 -2.30 -24.74 -8.09
N LEU A 82 -2.12 -24.51 -6.78
CA LEU A 82 -2.11 -23.16 -6.23
C LEU A 82 -0.67 -22.67 -6.12
N TRP A 83 -0.43 -21.47 -6.62
CA TRP A 83 0.85 -20.79 -6.58
C TRP A 83 0.74 -19.59 -5.66
N VAL A 84 1.55 -19.55 -4.62
CA VAL A 84 1.49 -18.53 -3.56
C VAL A 84 2.82 -17.78 -3.52
N VAL A 85 2.78 -16.45 -3.51
CA VAL A 85 3.96 -15.61 -3.31
C VAL A 85 3.90 -14.93 -1.94
N CYS A 86 5.03 -15.00 -1.23
CA CYS A 86 5.20 -14.46 0.11
C CYS A 86 6.23 -13.32 0.10
N ASP A 87 5.97 -12.33 0.94
CA ASP A 87 6.79 -11.13 1.13
C ASP A 87 8.23 -11.47 1.56
N GLY A 88 9.12 -10.50 1.46
CA GLY A 88 10.51 -10.56 1.92
C GLY A 88 11.51 -10.02 0.90
N ASN A 89 12.70 -9.64 1.38
CA ASN A 89 13.77 -9.12 0.52
C ASN A 89 14.24 -10.14 -0.53
N TYR A 90 14.21 -11.42 -0.17
CA TYR A 90 14.22 -12.53 -1.13
C TYR A 90 12.95 -13.31 -0.87
N GLY A 91 11.84 -12.82 -1.43
CA GLY A 91 10.51 -13.40 -1.26
C GLY A 91 10.50 -14.87 -1.67
N THR A 92 9.41 -15.55 -1.36
CA THR A 92 9.30 -16.99 -1.66
C THR A 92 8.07 -17.27 -2.49
N MET A 93 8.21 -18.15 -3.47
CA MET A 93 7.10 -18.75 -4.19
C MET A 93 6.90 -20.21 -3.73
N TYR A 94 5.66 -20.56 -3.45
CA TYR A 94 5.24 -21.90 -3.05
C TYR A 94 4.28 -22.48 -4.08
N GLU A 95 4.44 -23.77 -4.36
CA GLU A 95 3.48 -24.57 -5.12
C GLU A 95 2.74 -25.48 -4.15
N LEU A 96 1.41 -25.46 -4.18
CA LEU A 96 0.55 -26.27 -3.34
C LEU A 96 -0.33 -27.17 -4.20
N ASP A 97 -0.61 -28.37 -3.70
CA ASP A 97 -1.68 -29.17 -4.25
C ASP A 97 -3.03 -28.46 -4.05
N GLY A 98 -3.80 -28.19 -5.11
CA GLY A 98 -5.01 -27.39 -4.98
C GLY A 98 -6.14 -28.01 -4.15
N LYS A 99 -6.12 -29.34 -3.95
CA LYS A 99 -7.14 -30.03 -3.13
C LYS A 99 -6.63 -30.23 -1.71
N LYS A 100 -5.45 -30.84 -1.57
CA LYS A 100 -4.88 -31.20 -0.27
C LYS A 100 -4.21 -30.03 0.43
N LEU A 101 -3.88 -28.95 -0.29
CA LEU A 101 -3.10 -27.80 0.19
C LEU A 101 -1.74 -28.16 0.81
N SER A 102 -1.19 -29.33 0.44
CA SER A 102 0.17 -29.71 0.83
C SER A 102 1.17 -28.96 -0.03
N VAL A 103 2.17 -28.35 0.60
CA VAL A 103 3.30 -27.72 -0.10
C VAL A 103 4.07 -28.77 -0.89
N GLN A 104 4.18 -28.57 -2.20
CA GLN A 104 4.87 -29.45 -3.12
C GLN A 104 6.27 -28.94 -3.47
N SER A 105 6.41 -27.62 -3.54
CA SER A 105 7.72 -26.98 -3.74
C SER A 105 7.79 -25.60 -3.10
N LYS A 106 9.03 -25.19 -2.81
CA LYS A 106 9.40 -23.86 -2.30
C LYS A 106 10.57 -23.34 -3.13
N THR A 107 10.45 -22.14 -3.70
CA THR A 107 11.48 -21.54 -4.55
C THR A 107 11.69 -20.07 -4.16
N LYS A 108 12.92 -19.60 -4.23
CA LYS A 108 13.23 -18.17 -4.00
C LYS A 108 12.65 -17.33 -5.14
N SER A 109 12.14 -16.15 -4.80
CA SER A 109 11.62 -15.12 -5.69
C SER A 109 12.49 -13.86 -5.62
N GLY A 110 12.04 -12.76 -6.22
CA GLY A 110 12.64 -11.44 -6.11
C GLY A 110 12.26 -10.71 -4.82
N ALA A 111 12.52 -9.41 -4.79
CA ALA A 111 12.27 -8.54 -3.65
C ALA A 111 10.79 -8.14 -3.57
N THR A 112 10.12 -8.62 -2.52
CA THR A 112 8.71 -8.39 -2.21
C THR A 112 7.80 -8.67 -3.41
N PRO A 113 7.65 -9.96 -3.82
CA PRO A 113 6.69 -10.33 -4.84
C PRO A 113 5.28 -9.94 -4.38
N SER A 114 4.61 -9.07 -5.12
CA SER A 114 3.37 -8.41 -4.64
C SER A 114 2.10 -8.97 -5.25
N ASP A 115 2.16 -9.41 -6.51
CA ASP A 115 1.04 -10.05 -7.20
C ASP A 115 1.53 -11.22 -8.07
N ILE A 116 0.64 -12.18 -8.33
CA ILE A 116 0.91 -13.35 -9.19
C ILE A 116 -0.33 -13.71 -10.01
N LEU A 117 -0.14 -13.96 -11.31
CA LEU A 117 -1.18 -14.52 -12.17
C LEU A 117 -0.64 -15.69 -13.00
N TYR A 118 -1.50 -16.65 -13.31
CA TYR A 118 -1.24 -17.63 -14.36
C TYR A 118 -1.83 -17.14 -15.67
N ASN A 119 -1.00 -17.05 -16.72
CA ASN A 119 -1.45 -16.65 -18.05
C ASN A 119 -1.58 -17.90 -18.95
N PRO A 120 -2.78 -18.22 -19.45
CA PRO A 120 -3.01 -19.43 -20.25
C PRO A 120 -2.39 -19.34 -21.66
N LEU A 121 -2.22 -18.14 -22.21
CA LEU A 121 -1.60 -17.94 -23.53
C LEU A 121 -0.10 -18.30 -23.51
N SER A 122 0.66 -17.80 -22.53
CA SER A 122 2.09 -18.14 -22.36
C SER A 122 2.34 -19.40 -21.53
N LYS A 123 1.29 -19.98 -20.93
CA LYS A 123 1.34 -21.12 -19.98
C LYS A 123 2.35 -20.91 -18.86
N SER A 124 2.50 -19.67 -18.41
CA SER A 124 3.52 -19.26 -17.45
C SER A 124 2.91 -18.45 -16.31
N LEU A 125 3.61 -18.42 -15.17
CA LEU A 125 3.28 -17.54 -14.06
C LEU A 125 3.94 -16.19 -14.30
N TRP A 126 3.22 -15.11 -14.01
CA TRP A 126 3.73 -13.75 -14.06
C TRP A 126 3.68 -13.16 -12.66
N VAL A 127 4.81 -12.65 -12.17
CA VAL A 127 4.98 -12.18 -10.79
C VAL A 127 5.57 -10.78 -10.78
N THR A 128 4.88 -9.83 -10.15
CA THR A 128 5.42 -8.48 -9.94
C THR A 128 6.39 -8.50 -8.77
N GLN A 129 7.59 -7.96 -8.98
CA GLN A 129 8.65 -7.85 -7.98
C GLN A 129 8.80 -6.39 -7.59
N ARG A 130 8.11 -6.01 -6.50
CA ARG A 130 7.87 -4.61 -6.15
C ARG A 130 9.15 -3.80 -6.07
N PHE A 131 10.13 -4.26 -5.30
CA PHE A 131 11.35 -3.47 -5.06
C PHE A 131 12.46 -3.74 -6.06
N ASN A 132 12.23 -4.65 -7.02
CA ASN A 132 13.07 -4.73 -8.22
C ASN A 132 12.57 -3.81 -9.34
N ASN A 133 11.32 -3.30 -9.27
CA ASN A 133 10.63 -2.67 -10.39
C ASN A 133 10.62 -3.57 -11.64
N GLU A 134 10.37 -4.87 -11.42
CA GLU A 134 10.40 -5.89 -12.46
C GLU A 134 9.12 -6.73 -12.48
N LEU A 135 8.77 -7.23 -13.65
CA LEU A 135 7.80 -8.29 -13.87
C LEU A 135 8.54 -9.56 -14.33
N TRP A 136 8.35 -10.67 -13.62
CA TRP A 136 9.02 -11.94 -13.91
C TRP A 136 8.06 -12.94 -14.54
N GLU A 137 8.47 -13.52 -15.66
CA GLU A 137 7.83 -14.69 -16.27
C GLU A 137 8.51 -15.96 -15.73
N ILE A 138 7.73 -16.87 -15.15
CA ILE A 138 8.24 -18.09 -14.50
C ILE A 138 7.56 -19.31 -15.11
N ASP A 139 8.36 -20.33 -15.42
CA ASP A 139 7.87 -21.63 -15.85
C ASP A 139 7.29 -22.41 -14.67
N PRO A 140 6.01 -22.81 -14.66
CA PRO A 140 5.44 -23.58 -13.54
C PRO A 140 6.05 -24.99 -13.41
N ALA A 141 6.46 -25.63 -14.51
CA ALA A 141 7.01 -26.99 -14.45
C ALA A 141 8.44 -27.01 -13.90
N THR A 142 9.28 -26.06 -14.35
CA THR A 142 10.70 -26.00 -13.94
C THR A 142 10.96 -25.06 -12.77
N ARG A 143 10.01 -24.18 -12.44
CA ARG A 143 10.10 -23.12 -11.41
C ARG A 143 11.22 -22.11 -11.69
N LYS A 144 11.70 -22.05 -12.94
CA LYS A 144 12.76 -21.14 -13.36
C LYS A 144 12.18 -19.87 -13.94
N VAL A 145 12.83 -18.74 -13.62
CA VAL A 145 12.56 -17.45 -14.26
C VAL A 145 13.00 -17.55 -15.73
N LYS A 146 12.05 -17.37 -16.65
CA LYS A 146 12.28 -17.31 -18.10
C LYS A 146 12.76 -15.93 -18.51
N THR A 147 12.08 -14.90 -17.98
CA THR A 147 12.25 -13.52 -18.41
C THR A 147 12.04 -12.57 -17.24
N LYS A 148 12.79 -11.46 -17.24
CA LYS A 148 12.58 -10.31 -16.36
C LYS A 148 12.36 -9.08 -17.22
N ILE A 149 11.32 -8.32 -16.93
CA ILE A 149 10.93 -7.13 -17.69
C ILE A 149 10.92 -5.96 -16.71
N ALA A 150 11.69 -4.91 -17.02
CA ALA A 150 11.62 -3.66 -16.26
C ALA A 150 10.25 -3.01 -16.45
N VAL A 151 9.62 -2.62 -15.35
CA VAL A 151 8.34 -1.90 -15.29
C VAL A 151 8.51 -0.69 -14.37
N GLY A 152 7.45 0.11 -14.22
CA GLY A 152 7.47 1.28 -13.37
C GLY A 152 7.66 0.97 -11.89
N ARG A 153 7.68 2.04 -11.09
CA ARG A 153 8.04 2.00 -9.68
C ARG A 153 7.03 1.23 -8.83
N GLU A 154 7.51 0.22 -8.12
CA GLU A 154 6.74 -0.58 -7.17
C GLU A 154 5.48 -1.21 -7.78
N PRO A 155 5.61 -2.17 -8.73
CA PRO A 155 4.47 -2.87 -9.30
C PRO A 155 3.73 -3.70 -8.22
N VAL A 156 2.45 -3.40 -7.98
CA VAL A 156 1.66 -3.96 -6.86
C VAL A 156 0.44 -4.77 -7.26
N SER A 157 -0.06 -4.60 -8.49
CA SER A 157 -1.23 -5.35 -8.99
C SER A 157 -1.18 -5.48 -10.50
N MET A 158 -1.81 -6.51 -11.05
CA MET A 158 -1.90 -6.69 -12.50
C MET A 158 -3.20 -7.35 -12.95
N ALA A 159 -3.61 -7.07 -14.19
CA ALA A 159 -4.76 -7.70 -14.82
C ALA A 159 -4.47 -8.06 -16.29
N VAL A 160 -5.08 -9.15 -16.77
CA VAL A 160 -5.02 -9.58 -18.17
C VAL A 160 -6.08 -8.88 -19.01
N PHE A 161 -5.78 -8.62 -20.28
CA PHE A 161 -6.76 -8.18 -21.27
C PHE A 161 -6.35 -8.62 -22.69
N ALA A 162 -7.16 -8.26 -23.69
CA ALA A 162 -6.93 -8.62 -25.10
C ALA A 162 -6.73 -10.14 -25.29
N SER A 163 -7.65 -10.94 -24.74
CA SER A 163 -7.59 -12.41 -24.78
C SER A 163 -6.25 -12.96 -24.26
N ASP A 164 -5.84 -12.49 -23.08
CA ASP A 164 -4.61 -12.88 -22.38
C ASP A 164 -3.29 -12.50 -23.07
N SER A 165 -3.33 -11.72 -24.16
CA SER A 165 -2.14 -11.27 -24.88
C SER A 165 -1.45 -10.05 -24.25
N CYS A 166 -2.13 -9.33 -23.36
CA CYS A 166 -1.58 -8.17 -22.70
C CYS A 166 -1.85 -8.14 -21.19
N LEU A 167 -0.88 -7.66 -20.42
CA LEU A 167 -0.97 -7.42 -18.98
C LEU A 167 -0.96 -5.91 -18.74
N LEU A 168 -1.90 -5.41 -17.93
CA LEU A 168 -1.86 -4.05 -17.39
C LEU A 168 -1.28 -4.11 -15.98
N ILE A 169 -0.12 -3.48 -15.77
CA ILE A 169 0.61 -3.47 -14.51
C ILE A 169 0.36 -2.14 -13.80
N ALA A 170 -0.11 -2.23 -12.56
CA ALA A 170 -0.35 -1.11 -11.68
C ALA A 170 0.87 -0.87 -10.78
N ASN A 171 1.56 0.23 -11.01
CA ASN A 171 2.72 0.71 -10.26
C ASN A 171 2.26 1.61 -9.11
N ASN A 172 2.81 1.47 -7.91
CA ASN A 172 2.25 2.13 -6.73
C ASN A 172 2.54 3.65 -6.68
N LEU A 173 3.73 4.08 -7.12
CA LEU A 173 4.22 5.45 -6.94
C LEU A 173 4.71 6.08 -8.26
N PRO A 174 4.71 7.42 -8.39
CA PRO A 174 5.31 8.11 -9.53
C PRO A 174 6.82 7.82 -9.68
N GLU A 175 7.25 7.74 -10.94
CA GLU A 175 8.64 7.49 -11.36
C GLU A 175 9.29 8.79 -11.88
N MET A 176 9.27 9.86 -11.09
CA MET A 176 9.72 11.21 -11.51
C MET A 176 10.06 12.14 -10.33
N PRO A 177 10.73 13.28 -10.57
CA PRO A 177 10.95 14.30 -9.54
C PRO A 177 9.65 14.93 -9.01
N SER A 178 9.64 15.34 -7.75
CA SER A 178 8.52 16.06 -7.12
C SER A 178 8.28 17.47 -7.68
N THR A 179 9.20 17.95 -8.52
CA THR A 179 9.12 19.26 -9.19
C THR A 179 8.58 19.16 -10.62
N ALA A 180 8.32 17.95 -11.13
CA ALA A 180 7.76 17.76 -12.46
C ALA A 180 6.30 18.24 -12.55
N TYR A 181 5.81 18.45 -13.77
CA TYR A 181 4.38 18.64 -14.02
C TYR A 181 3.99 18.05 -15.39
N PRO A 182 2.97 17.18 -15.46
CA PRO A 182 2.25 16.60 -14.33
C PRO A 182 3.12 15.61 -13.52
N ILE A 183 2.77 15.39 -12.24
CA ILE A 183 3.28 14.28 -11.42
C ILE A 183 2.20 13.22 -11.34
N ALA A 184 2.47 12.02 -11.85
CA ALA A 184 1.50 10.95 -11.83
C ALA A 184 2.15 9.58 -11.94
N VAL A 185 1.49 8.59 -11.34
CA VAL A 185 1.75 7.18 -11.64
C VAL A 185 1.49 6.88 -13.12
N GLN A 186 2.33 6.01 -13.68
CA GLN A 186 2.13 5.40 -14.98
C GLN A 186 1.81 3.91 -14.82
N LEU A 187 0.85 3.40 -15.58
CA LEU A 187 0.57 1.97 -15.72
C LEU A 187 1.36 1.42 -16.91
N ASP A 188 1.96 0.25 -16.79
CA ASP A 188 2.64 -0.42 -17.92
C ASP A 188 1.71 -1.43 -18.61
N MET A 189 1.71 -1.44 -19.94
CA MET A 189 1.08 -2.49 -20.73
C MET A 189 2.16 -3.43 -21.26
N VAL A 190 2.21 -4.66 -20.78
CA VAL A 190 3.19 -5.67 -21.21
C VAL A 190 2.53 -6.63 -22.21
N ASP A 191 3.15 -6.77 -23.38
CA ASP A 191 2.75 -7.79 -24.36
C ASP A 191 3.35 -9.14 -23.95
N VAL A 192 2.48 -10.14 -23.81
CA VAL A 192 2.80 -11.44 -23.21
C VAL A 192 3.73 -12.28 -24.09
N LEU A 193 3.55 -12.21 -25.42
CA LEU A 193 4.31 -13.04 -26.35
C LEU A 193 5.68 -12.45 -26.67
N SER A 194 5.74 -11.14 -26.92
CA SER A 194 6.98 -10.42 -27.19
C SER A 194 7.78 -10.09 -25.94
N LYS A 195 7.15 -10.15 -24.76
CA LYS A 195 7.77 -9.95 -23.44
C LYS A 195 8.36 -8.55 -23.28
N LYS A 196 7.62 -7.55 -23.77
CA LYS A 196 8.03 -6.15 -23.77
C LYS A 196 6.91 -5.26 -23.25
N VAL A 197 7.30 -4.17 -22.60
CA VAL A 197 6.39 -3.04 -22.36
C VAL A 197 6.02 -2.45 -23.72
N SER A 198 4.76 -2.64 -24.10
CA SER A 198 4.16 -2.19 -25.36
C SER A 198 3.67 -0.74 -25.32
N GLY A 199 3.50 -0.18 -24.12
CA GLY A 199 3.13 1.21 -23.89
C GLY A 199 2.89 1.51 -22.42
N ARG A 200 2.78 2.80 -22.10
CA ARG A 200 2.46 3.28 -20.74
C ARG A 200 1.26 4.20 -20.76
N ILE A 201 0.44 4.12 -19.72
CA ILE A 201 -0.74 4.98 -19.54
C ILE A 201 -0.50 5.84 -18.30
N MET A 202 -0.32 7.14 -18.51
CA MET A 202 -0.21 8.09 -17.41
C MET A 202 -1.59 8.37 -16.82
N LEU A 203 -1.71 8.24 -15.49
CA LEU A 203 -2.89 8.62 -14.73
C LEU A 203 -2.96 10.15 -14.55
N PRO A 204 -4.07 10.71 -14.02
CA PRO A 204 -4.18 12.15 -13.81
C PRO A 204 -3.06 12.72 -12.92
N ASN A 205 -2.79 14.02 -13.08
CA ASN A 205 -1.89 14.74 -12.20
C ASN A 205 -2.30 14.56 -10.73
N GLY A 206 -1.31 14.34 -9.86
CA GLY A 206 -1.51 14.01 -8.46
C GLY A 206 -1.77 12.51 -8.20
N SER A 207 -1.82 11.67 -9.23
CA SER A 207 -2.01 10.23 -9.04
C SER A 207 -0.86 9.61 -8.26
N THR A 208 -1.15 9.04 -7.10
CA THR A 208 -0.21 8.31 -6.24
C THR A 208 -0.94 7.19 -5.49
N ASP A 209 -0.18 6.36 -4.79
CA ASP A 209 -0.65 5.21 -4.01
C ASP A 209 -1.66 4.31 -4.75
N VAL A 210 -1.35 3.94 -6.00
CA VAL A 210 -2.17 2.96 -6.72
C VAL A 210 -2.15 1.63 -5.98
N LYS A 211 -3.30 1.02 -5.71
CA LYS A 211 -3.40 -0.23 -4.94
C LYS A 211 -3.79 -1.46 -5.75
N SER A 212 -4.75 -1.31 -6.67
CA SER A 212 -5.38 -2.47 -7.32
C SER A 212 -5.92 -2.10 -8.70
N VAL A 213 -5.90 -3.08 -9.60
CA VAL A 213 -6.58 -3.03 -10.90
C VAL A 213 -7.54 -4.20 -11.05
N ALA A 214 -8.72 -3.94 -11.60
CA ALA A 214 -9.69 -4.97 -12.02
C ALA A 214 -10.19 -4.69 -13.44
N VAL A 215 -10.58 -5.72 -14.17
CA VAL A 215 -11.14 -5.62 -15.52
C VAL A 215 -12.60 -6.05 -15.53
N ASP A 216 -13.42 -5.44 -16.39
CA ASP A 216 -14.77 -5.93 -16.64
C ASP A 216 -14.75 -7.25 -17.44
N LYS A 217 -15.87 -7.98 -17.44
CA LYS A 217 -15.95 -9.32 -18.05
C LYS A 217 -15.57 -9.34 -19.53
N ASN A 218 -15.83 -8.24 -20.25
CA ASN A 218 -15.57 -8.10 -21.68
C ASN A 218 -14.18 -7.53 -21.99
N HIS A 219 -13.34 -7.28 -20.98
CA HIS A 219 -12.03 -6.64 -21.12
C HIS A 219 -12.10 -5.33 -21.93
N THR A 220 -13.18 -4.58 -21.79
CA THR A 220 -13.38 -3.27 -22.43
C THR A 220 -12.78 -2.18 -21.56
N PHE A 221 -12.97 -2.28 -20.24
CA PHE A 221 -12.47 -1.31 -19.29
C PHE A 221 -11.72 -1.96 -18.13
N ALA A 222 -10.66 -1.29 -17.68
CA ALA A 222 -10.06 -1.56 -16.37
C ALA A 222 -10.39 -0.42 -15.39
N TYR A 223 -10.44 -0.77 -14.11
CA TYR A 223 -10.70 0.13 -13.00
C TYR A 223 -9.52 0.07 -12.05
N VAL A 224 -8.94 1.24 -11.74
CA VAL A 224 -7.72 1.36 -10.94
C VAL A 224 -7.98 2.23 -9.72
N THR A 225 -7.73 1.71 -8.53
CA THR A 225 -7.86 2.45 -7.26
C THR A 225 -6.57 3.16 -6.91
N HIS A 226 -6.68 4.44 -6.59
CA HIS A 226 -5.55 5.29 -6.22
C HIS A 226 -6.04 6.59 -5.56
N LEU A 227 -5.09 7.46 -5.21
CA LEU A 227 -5.35 8.82 -4.75
C LEU A 227 -5.12 9.81 -5.89
N ILE A 228 -5.86 10.91 -5.91
CA ILE A 228 -5.46 12.14 -6.60
C ILE A 228 -5.11 13.17 -5.53
N SER A 229 -3.81 13.36 -5.33
CA SER A 229 -3.26 14.33 -4.38
C SER A 229 -3.22 15.73 -4.99
N ARG A 230 -3.67 16.72 -4.24
CA ARG A 230 -3.68 18.14 -4.57
C ARG A 230 -2.45 18.85 -3.99
N TYR A 231 -1.29 18.26 -4.24
CA TYR A 231 0.02 18.69 -3.71
C TYR A 231 0.44 20.13 -4.07
N GLN A 232 -0.27 20.77 -5.01
CA GLN A 232 -0.06 22.15 -5.42
C GLN A 232 -0.83 23.17 -4.58
N LEU A 233 -1.70 22.71 -3.66
CA LEU A 233 -2.49 23.54 -2.77
C LEU A 233 -1.90 23.51 -1.35
N PRO A 234 -1.96 24.63 -0.61
CA PRO A 234 -1.58 24.63 0.79
C PRO A 234 -2.56 23.77 1.60
N THR A 235 -2.07 23.07 2.62
CA THR A 235 -2.88 22.15 3.43
C THR A 235 -3.66 22.86 4.54
N ASN A 236 -4.24 24.01 4.23
CA ASN A 236 -4.92 24.87 5.20
C ASN A 236 -6.39 24.51 5.44
N GLN A 237 -6.92 23.54 4.71
CA GLN A 237 -8.25 22.96 4.88
C GLN A 237 -8.30 21.54 4.31
N LEU A 238 -9.36 20.80 4.67
CA LEU A 238 -9.65 19.47 4.13
C LEU A 238 -10.96 19.38 3.33
N ASP A 239 -11.86 20.36 3.50
CA ASP A 239 -13.22 20.28 2.97
C ASP A 239 -13.20 19.97 1.46
N ARG A 240 -14.13 19.12 1.03
CA ARG A 240 -14.29 18.67 -0.36
C ARG A 240 -13.04 18.06 -1.00
N GLY A 241 -12.20 17.38 -0.21
CA GLY A 241 -11.02 16.68 -0.71
C GLY A 241 -9.90 17.63 -1.14
N TRP A 242 -9.77 18.77 -0.46
CA TRP A 242 -8.80 19.83 -0.78
C TRP A 242 -7.36 19.34 -0.87
N MET A 243 -6.97 18.36 -0.03
CA MET A 243 -5.63 17.77 -0.04
C MET A 243 -5.53 16.51 -0.90
N ALA A 244 -6.50 15.62 -0.82
CA ALA A 244 -6.52 14.38 -1.58
C ALA A 244 -7.96 13.94 -1.82
N THR A 245 -8.20 13.35 -2.99
CA THR A 245 -9.46 12.69 -3.33
C THR A 245 -9.23 11.21 -3.62
N ASN A 246 -10.15 10.37 -3.15
CA ASN A 246 -10.07 8.92 -3.29
C ASN A 246 -10.71 8.50 -4.60
N THR A 247 -9.96 7.80 -5.45
CA THR A 247 -10.24 7.80 -6.88
C THR A 247 -10.33 6.41 -7.48
N LEU A 248 -11.24 6.26 -8.44
CA LEU A 248 -11.30 5.15 -9.37
C LEU A 248 -11.03 5.66 -10.80
N SER A 249 -9.87 5.34 -11.35
CA SER A 249 -9.57 5.62 -12.76
C SER A 249 -10.12 4.53 -13.66
N ILE A 250 -10.67 4.95 -14.81
CA ILE A 250 -11.23 4.07 -15.82
C ILE A 250 -10.30 4.11 -17.03
N ILE A 251 -9.80 2.95 -17.42
CA ILE A 251 -8.90 2.77 -18.55
C ILE A 251 -9.69 2.12 -19.69
N ASP A 252 -9.71 2.74 -20.86
CA ASP A 252 -10.21 2.12 -22.08
C ASP A 252 -9.12 1.18 -22.62
N LEU A 253 -9.34 -0.12 -22.46
CA LEU A 253 -8.35 -1.15 -22.78
C LEU A 253 -8.17 -1.32 -24.29
N LYS A 254 -9.23 -1.07 -25.07
CA LYS A 254 -9.17 -1.13 -26.53
C LYS A 254 -8.40 0.06 -27.08
N ALA A 255 -8.68 1.26 -26.60
CA ALA A 255 -7.98 2.47 -26.99
C ALA A 255 -6.62 2.63 -26.27
N LYS A 256 -6.31 1.76 -25.31
CA LYS A 256 -5.06 1.73 -24.53
C LYS A 256 -4.75 3.08 -23.88
N LYS A 257 -5.76 3.71 -23.28
CA LYS A 257 -5.64 5.04 -22.68
C LYS A 257 -6.51 5.21 -21.45
N TRP A 258 -6.09 6.14 -20.60
CA TRP A 258 -6.95 6.68 -19.55
C TRP A 258 -8.18 7.35 -20.18
N LEU A 259 -9.38 6.92 -19.78
CA LEU A 259 -10.64 7.48 -20.25
C LEU A 259 -11.01 8.70 -19.41
N THR A 260 -11.18 8.48 -18.10
CA THR A 260 -11.44 9.51 -17.09
C THR A 260 -11.26 8.90 -15.70
N SER A 261 -11.42 9.69 -14.65
CA SER A 261 -11.40 9.24 -13.26
C SER A 261 -12.62 9.77 -12.53
N VAL A 262 -13.20 8.96 -11.67
CA VAL A 262 -14.33 9.35 -10.81
C VAL A 262 -13.89 9.34 -9.35
N ILE A 263 -14.38 10.30 -8.58
CA ILE A 263 -14.12 10.41 -7.15
C ILE A 263 -15.09 9.48 -6.40
N LEU A 264 -14.54 8.63 -5.54
CA LEU A 264 -15.29 7.71 -4.67
C LEU A 264 -15.99 8.45 -3.52
N ASP A 265 -15.41 9.58 -3.11
CA ASP A 265 -15.89 10.48 -2.06
C ASP A 265 -17.30 11.04 -2.34
N THR A 266 -17.85 11.71 -1.35
CA THR A 266 -19.01 12.60 -1.49
C THR A 266 -18.58 14.04 -1.27
N PRO A 267 -19.39 15.05 -1.62
CA PRO A 267 -19.08 16.42 -1.24
C PRO A 267 -18.98 16.66 0.28
N GLN A 268 -19.45 15.72 1.13
CA GLN A 268 -19.50 15.85 2.59
C GLN A 268 -18.58 14.90 3.36
N LYS A 269 -18.01 13.88 2.72
CA LYS A 269 -17.09 12.91 3.34
C LYS A 269 -16.19 12.21 2.34
N GLY A 270 -14.99 11.85 2.79
CA GLY A 270 -14.06 11.00 2.05
C GLY A 270 -14.37 9.50 2.16
N ALA A 271 -13.97 8.77 1.12
CA ALA A 271 -13.86 7.32 1.05
C ALA A 271 -12.38 6.91 1.14
N ALA A 272 -11.72 7.35 2.22
CA ALA A 272 -10.27 7.39 2.35
C ALA A 272 -9.54 6.07 2.11
N ASN A 273 -8.40 6.19 1.43
CA ASN A 273 -7.42 5.13 1.19
C ASN A 273 -8.08 3.90 0.54
N PRO A 274 -8.46 3.97 -0.74
CA PRO A 274 -9.04 2.84 -1.46
C PRO A 274 -7.98 1.75 -1.69
N TRP A 275 -8.34 0.50 -1.45
CA TRP A 275 -7.50 -0.68 -1.62
C TRP A 275 -7.98 -1.52 -2.81
N SER A 276 -8.43 -2.76 -2.57
CA SER A 276 -8.85 -3.69 -3.61
C SER A 276 -10.08 -3.18 -4.36
N VAL A 277 -10.11 -3.41 -5.66
CA VAL A 277 -11.29 -3.25 -6.52
C VAL A 277 -11.63 -4.57 -7.19
N ILE A 278 -12.92 -4.85 -7.37
CA ILE A 278 -13.43 -5.93 -8.21
C ILE A 278 -14.57 -5.44 -9.11
N VAL A 279 -14.80 -6.16 -10.20
CA VAL A 279 -16.09 -6.16 -10.90
C VAL A 279 -16.82 -7.43 -10.48
N THR A 280 -18.10 -7.31 -10.14
CA THR A 280 -18.90 -8.47 -9.71
C THR A 280 -19.06 -9.49 -10.85
N PRO A 281 -19.23 -10.80 -10.55
CA PRO A 281 -19.34 -11.84 -11.59
C PRO A 281 -20.50 -11.65 -12.58
N ASP A 282 -21.56 -10.95 -12.18
CA ASP A 282 -22.68 -10.58 -13.05
C ASP A 282 -22.38 -9.37 -13.95
N ASP A 283 -21.18 -8.80 -13.84
CA ASP A 283 -20.67 -7.65 -14.60
C ASP A 283 -21.48 -6.37 -14.41
N LYS A 284 -22.25 -6.25 -13.30
CA LYS A 284 -23.13 -5.11 -13.03
C LYS A 284 -22.56 -4.08 -12.08
N GLN A 285 -21.66 -4.47 -11.19
CA GLN A 285 -21.19 -3.60 -10.11
C GLN A 285 -19.67 -3.56 -10.06
N ILE A 286 -19.15 -2.40 -9.65
CA ILE A 286 -17.76 -2.26 -9.20
C ILE A 286 -17.80 -2.12 -7.68
N ILE A 287 -16.92 -2.83 -6.99
CA ILE A 287 -16.81 -2.76 -5.53
C ILE A 287 -15.37 -2.42 -5.17
N VAL A 288 -15.20 -1.37 -4.37
CA VAL A 288 -13.90 -0.91 -3.86
C VAL A 288 -13.90 -1.04 -2.34
N ALA A 289 -12.84 -1.60 -1.78
CA ALA A 289 -12.61 -1.58 -0.33
C ALA A 289 -11.98 -0.23 0.06
N ALA A 290 -12.68 0.60 0.84
CA ALA A 290 -12.15 1.86 1.35
C ALA A 290 -11.67 1.66 2.80
N ALA A 291 -10.40 1.30 2.94
CA ALA A 291 -9.86 0.85 4.21
C ALA A 291 -9.82 1.96 5.27
N GLY A 292 -9.52 3.19 4.84
CA GLY A 292 -9.42 4.34 5.75
C GLY A 292 -10.79 4.76 6.30
N SER A 293 -11.84 4.72 5.47
CA SER A 293 -13.21 5.05 5.89
C SER A 293 -14.02 3.85 6.38
N GLN A 294 -13.41 2.66 6.49
CA GLN A 294 -13.97 1.47 7.16
C GLN A 294 -15.23 0.90 6.46
N GLU A 295 -15.30 0.98 5.13
CA GLU A 295 -16.48 0.60 4.36
C GLU A 295 -16.13 0.07 2.97
N LEU A 296 -17.11 -0.55 2.30
CA LEU A 296 -17.04 -0.81 0.87
C LEU A 296 -17.77 0.30 0.10
N VAL A 297 -17.21 0.69 -1.04
CA VAL A 297 -17.85 1.57 -2.00
C VAL A 297 -18.37 0.72 -3.15
N ARG A 298 -19.68 0.72 -3.38
CA ARG A 298 -20.29 -0.03 -4.46
C ARG A 298 -20.86 0.92 -5.50
N ILE A 299 -20.57 0.67 -6.77
CA ILE A 299 -20.96 1.50 -7.91
C ILE A 299 -21.72 0.63 -8.91
N ASP A 300 -22.87 1.12 -9.38
CA ASP A 300 -23.54 0.56 -10.57
C ASP A 300 -22.70 0.87 -11.81
N ARG A 301 -22.09 -0.19 -12.36
CA ARG A 301 -21.15 -0.09 -13.48
C ARG A 301 -21.87 0.31 -14.76
N ILE A 302 -23.06 -0.23 -14.99
CA ILE A 302 -23.84 0.02 -16.21
C ILE A 302 -24.25 1.49 -16.22
N ALA A 303 -24.85 1.96 -15.12
CA ALA A 303 -25.26 3.36 -14.98
C ALA A 303 -24.06 4.32 -15.04
N LEU A 304 -22.90 3.93 -14.50
CA LEU A 304 -21.65 4.70 -14.64
C LEU A 304 -21.26 4.89 -16.11
N HIS A 305 -21.20 3.82 -16.89
CA HIS A 305 -20.79 3.91 -18.30
C HIS A 305 -21.82 4.59 -19.19
N GLU A 306 -23.11 4.39 -18.94
CA GLU A 306 -24.18 5.16 -19.61
C GLU A 306 -24.04 6.66 -19.32
N ARG A 307 -23.80 7.02 -18.04
CA ARG A 307 -23.57 8.40 -17.61
C ARG A 307 -22.32 9.00 -18.27
N LEU A 308 -21.23 8.24 -18.35
CA LEU A 308 -20.00 8.68 -19.02
C LEU A 308 -20.18 8.84 -20.54
N ALA A 309 -20.92 7.96 -21.19
CA ALA A 309 -21.19 8.06 -22.63
C ALA A 309 -21.95 9.34 -22.96
N LYS A 310 -22.98 9.67 -22.17
CA LYS A 310 -23.75 10.92 -22.26
C LYS A 310 -22.89 12.16 -21.95
N ALA A 311 -22.12 12.12 -20.87
CA ALA A 311 -21.20 13.19 -20.49
C ALA A 311 -20.18 13.51 -21.61
N LYS A 312 -19.68 12.48 -22.30
CA LYS A 312 -18.75 12.61 -23.42
C LYS A 312 -19.37 13.28 -24.66
N GLN A 313 -20.70 13.20 -24.79
CA GLN A 313 -21.48 13.89 -25.83
C GLN A 313 -21.83 15.34 -25.43
N GLY A 314 -21.42 15.79 -24.23
CA GLY A 314 -21.67 17.14 -23.73
C GLY A 314 -22.94 17.28 -22.90
N GLU A 315 -23.64 16.18 -22.58
CA GLU A 315 -24.81 16.21 -21.70
C GLU A 315 -24.41 16.49 -20.24
N MET A 316 -25.16 17.37 -19.57
CA MET A 316 -25.00 17.66 -18.15
C MET A 316 -25.71 16.58 -17.32
N VAL A 317 -24.99 15.49 -17.05
CA VAL A 317 -25.58 14.28 -16.44
C VAL A 317 -25.73 14.31 -14.92
N THR A 318 -25.12 15.29 -14.25
CA THR A 318 -25.33 15.59 -12.83
C THR A 318 -25.40 17.10 -12.62
N PRO A 319 -26.05 17.59 -11.55
CA PRO A 319 -26.07 19.02 -11.23
C PRO A 319 -24.69 19.63 -10.93
N SER A 320 -23.73 18.81 -10.53
CA SER A 320 -22.37 19.23 -10.15
C SER A 320 -21.38 19.19 -11.31
N MET A 321 -21.65 18.41 -12.34
CA MET A 321 -20.78 18.31 -13.51
C MET A 321 -20.67 19.69 -14.17
N LYS A 322 -19.48 20.02 -14.67
CA LYS A 322 -19.23 21.26 -15.43
C LYS A 322 -18.89 20.99 -16.89
N ALA A 323 -18.04 19.99 -17.12
CA ALA A 323 -17.57 19.53 -18.42
C ALA A 323 -16.93 18.15 -18.27
N TRP A 324 -16.70 17.44 -19.38
CA TRP A 324 -15.99 16.14 -19.39
C TRP A 324 -14.67 16.18 -18.63
N GLY A 325 -13.83 17.19 -18.91
CA GLY A 325 -12.52 17.34 -18.26
C GLY A 325 -12.57 17.62 -16.76
N ASN A 326 -13.74 17.97 -16.20
CA ASN A 326 -13.91 18.24 -14.78
C ASN A 326 -14.36 17.02 -13.96
N ILE A 327 -14.73 15.91 -14.61
CA ILE A 327 -15.20 14.69 -13.90
C ILE A 327 -14.20 14.22 -12.80
N PRO A 328 -12.87 14.25 -13.02
CA PRO A 328 -11.90 13.92 -11.97
C PRO A 328 -11.86 14.86 -10.76
N ASN A 329 -12.63 15.95 -10.77
CA ASN A 329 -12.77 16.91 -9.67
C ASN A 329 -14.22 17.00 -9.15
N ASP A 330 -15.13 16.16 -9.64
CA ASP A 330 -16.55 16.21 -9.29
C ASP A 330 -16.92 15.09 -8.31
N ALA A 331 -16.89 15.39 -7.01
CA ALA A 331 -17.32 14.47 -5.94
C ALA A 331 -18.84 14.15 -5.98
N GLY A 332 -19.63 14.86 -6.78
CA GLY A 332 -21.04 14.58 -7.02
C GLY A 332 -21.30 13.63 -8.20
N PHE A 333 -20.28 13.29 -9.00
CA PHE A 333 -20.48 12.56 -10.25
C PHE A 333 -21.07 11.16 -10.06
N LEU A 334 -20.80 10.50 -8.93
CA LEU A 334 -21.34 9.18 -8.59
C LEU A 334 -22.68 9.22 -7.82
N TYR A 335 -23.27 10.41 -7.62
CA TYR A 335 -24.54 10.53 -6.92
C TYR A 335 -25.64 9.68 -7.57
N GLY A 336 -26.40 8.95 -6.73
CA GLY A 336 -27.50 8.08 -7.15
C GLY A 336 -27.08 6.74 -7.76
N ILE A 337 -25.80 6.52 -8.08
CA ILE A 337 -25.29 5.26 -8.66
C ILE A 337 -24.21 4.60 -7.80
N ARG A 338 -23.90 5.18 -6.64
CA ARG A 338 -22.95 4.66 -5.67
C ARG A 338 -23.51 4.73 -4.26
N ASP A 339 -23.34 3.65 -3.52
CA ASP A 339 -23.60 3.57 -2.09
C ASP A 339 -22.39 3.05 -1.31
N PHE A 340 -22.50 3.18 0.01
CA PHE A 340 -21.48 2.74 0.95
C PHE A 340 -22.05 1.62 1.80
N ILE A 341 -21.27 0.55 1.97
CA ILE A 341 -21.66 -0.62 2.75
C ILE A 341 -20.70 -0.73 3.94
N PRO A 342 -21.16 -0.41 5.17
CA PRO A 342 -20.36 -0.58 6.36
C PRO A 342 -20.01 -2.06 6.57
N THR A 343 -18.72 -2.37 6.72
CA THR A 343 -18.27 -3.75 7.03
C THR A 343 -18.43 -4.06 8.52
N GLN A 344 -18.73 -3.04 9.32
CA GLN A 344 -18.90 -3.09 10.77
C GLN A 344 -17.67 -3.67 11.52
N GLY A 345 -16.49 -3.54 10.91
CA GLY A 345 -15.18 -3.76 11.53
C GLY A 345 -14.20 -2.73 10.97
N LYS A 346 -12.89 -2.98 11.09
CA LYS A 346 -11.85 -2.01 10.74
C LYS A 346 -10.83 -2.57 9.74
N GLY A 347 -10.52 -1.76 8.74
CA GLY A 347 -9.52 -1.98 7.71
C GLY A 347 -9.94 -2.97 6.63
N PRO A 348 -11.09 -2.79 5.94
CA PRO A 348 -11.39 -3.59 4.76
C PRO A 348 -10.36 -3.30 3.66
N ARG A 349 -9.45 -4.25 3.42
CA ARG A 349 -8.36 -4.10 2.42
C ARG A 349 -8.59 -4.92 1.15
N SER A 350 -9.37 -5.99 1.24
CA SER A 350 -9.61 -6.90 0.13
C SER A 350 -11.09 -7.21 -0.02
N VAL A 351 -11.53 -7.40 -1.26
CA VAL A 351 -12.90 -7.80 -1.60
C VAL A 351 -12.89 -8.85 -2.71
N VAL A 352 -13.76 -9.85 -2.61
CA VAL A 352 -14.06 -10.81 -3.68
C VAL A 352 -15.57 -11.04 -3.74
N ALA A 353 -16.08 -11.53 -4.87
CA ALA A 353 -17.49 -11.90 -4.98
C ALA A 353 -17.64 -13.29 -5.63
N THR A 354 -18.42 -14.16 -4.98
CA THR A 354 -18.73 -15.51 -5.45
C THR A 354 -20.05 -15.98 -4.83
N GLY A 355 -20.72 -16.93 -5.48
CA GLY A 355 -21.95 -17.55 -4.94
C GLY A 355 -23.09 -16.56 -4.67
N GLY A 356 -23.15 -15.43 -5.39
CA GLY A 356 -24.14 -14.37 -5.15
C GLY A 356 -23.87 -13.51 -3.91
N LYS A 357 -22.67 -13.61 -3.33
CA LYS A 357 -22.24 -12.85 -2.16
C LYS A 357 -20.95 -12.07 -2.43
N ILE A 358 -20.78 -11.00 -1.67
CA ILE A 358 -19.54 -10.24 -1.52
C ILE A 358 -18.88 -10.71 -0.23
N TYR A 359 -17.56 -10.86 -0.25
CA TYR A 359 -16.73 -11.15 0.91
C TYR A 359 -15.65 -10.08 1.06
N THR A 360 -15.41 -9.62 2.27
CA THR A 360 -14.33 -8.68 2.60
C THR A 360 -13.69 -9.03 3.94
N ALA A 361 -12.43 -8.68 4.12
CA ALA A 361 -11.64 -8.96 5.30
C ALA A 361 -11.30 -7.67 6.04
N ASN A 362 -11.71 -7.57 7.31
CA ASN A 362 -11.36 -6.47 8.19
C ASN A 362 -10.03 -6.75 8.88
N TYR A 363 -8.97 -6.11 8.41
CA TYR A 363 -7.59 -6.39 8.79
C TYR A 363 -7.32 -6.22 10.30
N TYR A 364 -7.89 -5.19 10.93
CA TYR A 364 -7.56 -4.83 12.32
C TYR A 364 -8.42 -5.54 13.35
N THR A 365 -9.67 -5.85 13.00
CA THR A 365 -10.67 -6.46 13.88
C THR A 365 -10.85 -7.97 13.64
N SER A 366 -10.11 -8.56 12.70
CA SER A 366 -9.98 -10.02 12.53
C SER A 366 -11.26 -10.73 12.05
N GLU A 367 -12.11 -10.06 11.27
CA GLU A 367 -13.30 -10.68 10.70
C GLU A 367 -13.23 -10.88 9.19
N LEU A 368 -13.75 -12.02 8.73
CA LEU A 368 -14.29 -12.17 7.39
C LEU A 368 -15.76 -11.76 7.41
N VAL A 369 -16.14 -10.82 6.56
CA VAL A 369 -17.51 -10.33 6.42
C VAL A 369 -18.05 -10.81 5.09
N SER A 370 -19.29 -11.31 5.09
CA SER A 370 -20.03 -11.65 3.88
C SER A 370 -21.37 -10.91 3.83
N MET A 371 -21.86 -10.63 2.63
CA MET A 371 -23.12 -9.93 2.38
C MET A 371 -23.65 -10.30 0.99
N ASP A 372 -24.93 -10.09 0.73
CA ASP A 372 -25.49 -10.26 -0.62
C ASP A 372 -24.90 -9.22 -1.59
N LEU A 373 -24.97 -9.46 -2.89
CA LEU A 373 -24.57 -8.46 -3.91
C LEU A 373 -25.29 -7.11 -3.76
N ASN A 374 -26.44 -7.09 -3.08
CA ASN A 374 -27.17 -5.86 -2.80
C ASN A 374 -26.61 -5.06 -1.58
N GLY A 375 -25.60 -5.58 -0.89
CA GLY A 375 -25.01 -5.00 0.32
C GLY A 375 -25.75 -5.33 1.63
N LYS A 376 -26.81 -6.14 1.59
CA LYS A 376 -27.63 -6.52 2.74
C LYS A 376 -27.21 -7.88 3.30
N ASN A 377 -27.86 -8.30 4.39
CA ASN A 377 -27.66 -9.59 5.04
C ASN A 377 -26.20 -9.83 5.46
N VAL A 378 -25.61 -8.81 6.09
CA VAL A 378 -24.23 -8.83 6.55
C VAL A 378 -24.04 -9.89 7.64
N GLN A 379 -23.10 -10.81 7.42
CA GLN A 379 -22.68 -11.85 8.36
C GLN A 379 -21.19 -11.73 8.63
N LYS A 380 -20.77 -11.97 9.87
CA LYS A 380 -19.36 -11.89 10.27
C LYS A 380 -18.88 -13.21 10.84
N GLN A 381 -17.68 -13.58 10.47
CA GLN A 381 -16.93 -14.68 11.06
C GLN A 381 -15.62 -14.14 11.62
N VAL A 382 -15.46 -14.21 12.94
CA VAL A 382 -14.20 -13.87 13.62
C VAL A 382 -13.18 -14.99 13.35
N LEU A 383 -11.96 -14.63 12.95
CA LEU A 383 -10.93 -15.57 12.52
C LEU A 383 -9.86 -15.85 13.59
N GLY A 384 -9.77 -15.00 14.61
CA GLY A 384 -8.82 -15.10 15.72
C GLY A 384 -8.72 -13.77 16.48
N ALA A 385 -7.69 -13.60 17.31
CA ALA A 385 -7.52 -12.38 18.10
C ALA A 385 -7.27 -11.15 17.21
N PRO A 386 -7.99 -10.03 17.42
CA PRO A 386 -7.78 -8.78 16.70
C PRO A 386 -6.38 -8.19 16.85
N LEU A 387 -5.80 -7.71 15.74
CA LEU A 387 -4.53 -6.97 15.76
C LEU A 387 -4.65 -5.67 16.58
N ALA A 388 -5.81 -5.03 16.53
CA ALA A 388 -6.11 -3.80 17.28
C ALA A 388 -6.06 -3.96 18.81
N PHE A 389 -6.00 -5.20 19.32
CA PHE A 389 -5.84 -5.44 20.77
C PHE A 389 -4.38 -5.38 21.22
N THR A 390 -3.42 -5.41 20.30
CA THR A 390 -2.01 -5.16 20.61
C THR A 390 -1.71 -3.66 20.57
N LYS A 391 -0.77 -3.17 21.39
CA LYS A 391 -0.41 -1.74 21.42
C LYS A 391 0.06 -1.23 20.04
N VAL A 392 0.97 -1.99 19.41
CA VAL A 392 1.49 -1.68 18.06
C VAL A 392 0.38 -1.76 17.01
N GLY A 393 -0.46 -2.80 17.05
CA GLY A 393 -1.54 -2.97 16.10
C GLY A 393 -2.65 -1.92 16.21
N LYS A 394 -2.92 -1.42 17.42
CA LYS A 394 -3.80 -0.26 17.64
C LYS A 394 -3.22 1.01 17.02
N GLY A 395 -1.91 1.21 17.14
CA GLY A 395 -1.18 2.28 16.46
C GLY A 395 -1.22 2.21 14.94
N ASP A 396 -0.98 1.02 14.38
CA ASP A 396 -1.11 0.75 12.94
C ASP A 396 -2.53 1.09 12.46
N MET A 397 -3.55 0.68 13.23
CA MET A 397 -4.94 1.01 12.93
C MET A 397 -5.16 2.52 12.87
N TYR A 398 -4.82 3.28 13.91
CA TYR A 398 -5.02 4.73 13.92
C TYR A 398 -4.23 5.46 12.84
N PHE A 399 -3.02 4.98 12.51
CA PHE A 399 -2.22 5.55 11.43
C PHE A 399 -2.94 5.47 10.06
N HIS A 400 -3.76 4.43 9.85
CA HIS A 400 -4.54 4.19 8.64
C HIS A 400 -6.03 4.55 8.77
N ASP A 401 -6.49 5.01 9.94
CA ASP A 401 -7.90 5.29 10.19
C ASP A 401 -8.22 6.73 9.79
N ALA A 402 -9.04 6.91 8.74
CA ALA A 402 -9.50 8.24 8.37
C ALA A 402 -10.68 8.70 9.23
N THR A 403 -11.30 7.83 10.03
CA THR A 403 -12.39 8.26 10.93
C THR A 403 -11.94 9.18 12.05
N ILE A 404 -10.62 9.31 12.26
CA ILE A 404 -9.98 10.32 13.13
C ILE A 404 -9.49 11.54 12.34
N CYS A 405 -10.09 11.82 11.19
CA CYS A 405 -9.83 12.98 10.34
C CYS A 405 -11.15 13.70 10.08
N PHE A 406 -11.12 15.03 9.98
CA PHE A 406 -12.30 15.83 9.65
C PHE A 406 -12.97 15.25 8.40
N GLN A 407 -14.23 14.81 8.53
CA GLN A 407 -15.04 14.22 7.45
C GLN A 407 -14.38 13.04 6.70
N ASN A 408 -13.46 12.32 7.32
CA ASN A 408 -12.85 11.09 6.78
C ASN A 408 -12.09 11.27 5.45
N TRP A 409 -11.54 12.46 5.18
CA TRP A 409 -10.88 12.74 3.89
C TRP A 409 -9.61 11.93 3.67
N GLN A 410 -8.82 11.71 4.73
CA GLN A 410 -7.49 11.11 4.66
C GLN A 410 -7.05 10.52 6.00
N SER A 411 -6.06 9.63 5.98
CA SER A 411 -5.28 9.20 7.14
C SER A 411 -3.79 9.57 7.00
N CYS A 412 -2.95 9.32 8.01
CA CYS A 412 -1.50 9.52 7.91
C CYS A 412 -0.90 8.73 6.74
N ALA A 413 -1.44 7.54 6.45
CA ALA A 413 -1.01 6.68 5.35
C ALA A 413 -1.26 7.26 3.94
N THR A 414 -2.02 8.35 3.83
CA THR A 414 -2.30 9.03 2.55
C THR A 414 -1.05 9.68 1.98
N CYS A 415 -0.28 10.37 2.83
CA CYS A 415 1.01 10.97 2.45
C CYS A 415 2.17 10.02 2.78
N HIS A 416 1.98 9.16 3.78
CA HIS A 416 2.98 8.19 4.22
C HIS A 416 2.55 6.73 3.94
N PRO A 417 2.38 6.34 2.66
CA PRO A 417 1.97 4.99 2.34
C PRO A 417 3.08 3.99 2.69
N ASN A 418 2.75 2.70 2.58
CA ASN A 418 3.73 1.62 2.54
C ASN A 418 4.59 1.48 3.79
N ASP A 419 3.93 1.37 4.95
CA ASP A 419 4.54 1.29 6.28
C ASP A 419 5.18 2.61 6.72
N ALA A 420 4.46 3.73 6.55
CA ALA A 420 4.88 5.07 6.93
C ALA A 420 6.13 5.61 6.20
N ARG A 421 6.30 5.21 4.93
CA ARG A 421 7.34 5.76 4.04
C ARG A 421 6.80 7.06 3.42
N MET A 422 7.11 7.35 2.16
CA MET A 422 6.75 8.62 1.51
C MET A 422 6.04 8.36 0.18
N ASP A 423 5.13 9.26 -0.17
CA ASP A 423 4.39 9.27 -1.44
C ASP A 423 5.17 9.87 -2.62
N GLY A 424 6.31 10.49 -2.34
CA GLY A 424 7.16 11.16 -3.33
C GLY A 424 6.57 12.47 -3.85
N LEU A 425 5.71 13.15 -3.08
CA LEU A 425 5.15 14.46 -3.43
C LEU A 425 5.70 15.58 -2.53
N ASN A 426 5.50 16.83 -2.95
CA ASN A 426 5.82 18.00 -2.13
C ASN A 426 4.54 18.57 -1.52
N TRP A 427 4.51 18.76 -0.20
CA TRP A 427 3.37 19.30 0.52
C TRP A 427 3.71 20.62 1.22
N ASP A 428 2.84 21.61 1.09
CA ASP A 428 2.93 22.89 1.79
C ASP A 428 2.11 22.82 3.08
N LEU A 429 2.77 22.38 4.15
CA LEU A 429 2.12 21.98 5.39
C LEU A 429 2.11 23.09 6.43
N LEU A 430 0.95 23.38 7.01
CA LEU A 430 0.81 24.34 8.11
C LEU A 430 1.74 24.08 9.32
N ASN A 431 2.27 22.85 9.43
CA ASN A 431 3.13 22.47 10.54
C ASN A 431 4.58 23.02 10.41
N ASP A 432 5.04 23.43 9.23
CA ASP A 432 6.42 23.93 9.01
C ASP A 432 6.52 25.27 8.24
N GLY A 433 5.38 25.93 8.02
CA GLY A 433 5.29 27.23 7.35
C GLY A 433 4.15 27.23 6.32
N MET A 434 4.00 28.31 5.56
CA MET A 434 3.22 28.30 4.32
C MET A 434 4.07 28.89 3.21
N GLY A 435 3.84 28.42 1.98
CA GLY A 435 4.61 28.82 0.81
C GLY A 435 5.97 28.13 0.71
N ASN A 436 6.21 27.05 1.45
CA ASN A 436 7.49 26.33 1.47
C ASN A 436 7.29 24.81 1.31
N PRO A 437 6.69 24.35 0.19
CA PRO A 437 6.38 22.94 -0.02
C PRO A 437 7.64 22.07 0.01
N LYS A 438 7.60 20.98 0.76
CA LYS A 438 8.72 20.05 0.92
C LYS A 438 8.31 18.63 0.63
N ASN A 439 9.27 17.84 0.18
CA ASN A 439 9.06 16.44 -0.08
C ASN A 439 8.73 15.70 1.21
N THR A 440 7.73 14.82 1.15
CA THR A 440 7.35 13.97 2.27
C THR A 440 8.57 13.17 2.76
N LYS A 441 8.97 13.33 4.02
CA LYS A 441 10.05 12.55 4.63
C LYS A 441 9.52 11.18 5.07
N THR A 442 10.34 10.13 4.96
CA THR A 442 10.03 8.83 5.57
C THR A 442 9.91 8.98 7.09
N LEU A 443 8.92 8.32 7.71
CA LEU A 443 8.78 8.29 9.18
C LEU A 443 9.56 7.13 9.81
N LEU A 444 10.12 6.24 8.99
CA LEU A 444 11.03 5.19 9.45
C LEU A 444 12.18 5.81 10.24
N LEU A 445 12.43 5.28 11.43
CA LEU A 445 13.48 5.72 12.36
C LEU A 445 13.34 7.16 12.89
N SER A 446 12.24 7.86 12.64
CA SER A 446 12.05 9.25 13.07
C SER A 446 12.08 9.44 14.60
N HIS A 447 11.58 8.46 15.36
CA HIS A 447 11.69 8.47 16.83
C HIS A 447 13.12 8.22 17.35
N GLN A 448 13.98 7.64 16.54
CA GLN A 448 15.38 7.35 16.88
C GLN A 448 16.34 8.44 16.37
N THR A 449 15.89 9.30 15.46
CA THR A 449 16.74 10.27 14.75
C THR A 449 16.18 11.70 14.81
N PRO A 450 16.06 12.31 16.01
CA PRO A 450 15.70 13.73 16.13
C PRO A 450 16.86 14.64 15.68
N PRO A 451 16.59 15.88 15.21
CA PRO A 451 15.27 16.49 15.03
C PRO A 451 14.51 15.96 13.80
N CYS A 452 13.23 16.30 13.67
CA CYS A 452 12.36 15.85 12.59
C CYS A 452 11.99 16.98 11.62
N MET A 453 11.47 16.59 10.45
CA MET A 453 11.25 17.42 9.24
C MET A 453 12.56 17.76 8.51
N ALA A 454 12.47 18.31 7.29
CA ALA A 454 13.66 18.58 6.47
C ALA A 454 14.57 19.68 7.05
N THR A 455 13.98 20.67 7.71
CA THR A 455 14.69 21.76 8.37
C THR A 455 14.94 21.50 9.85
N GLY A 456 14.65 20.29 10.38
CA GLY A 456 14.81 19.99 11.81
C GLY A 456 13.95 20.85 12.75
N ILE A 457 12.87 21.47 12.24
CA ILE A 457 12.01 22.40 13.02
C ILE A 457 11.28 21.73 14.19
N ARG A 458 11.19 20.39 14.19
CA ARG A 458 10.55 19.62 15.26
C ARG A 458 11.58 18.93 16.11
N LYS A 459 11.45 19.09 17.43
CA LYS A 459 12.34 18.50 18.42
C LYS A 459 12.43 16.97 18.30
N ASN A 460 11.31 16.29 18.03
CA ASN A 460 11.24 14.83 17.89
C ASN A 460 9.96 14.40 17.15
N ALA A 461 9.84 13.10 16.89
CA ALA A 461 8.72 12.50 16.18
C ALA A 461 7.42 12.52 16.98
N GLU A 462 7.46 12.41 18.32
CA GLU A 462 6.26 12.54 19.15
C GLU A 462 5.56 13.89 18.89
N VAL A 463 6.32 14.99 18.89
CA VAL A 463 5.77 16.33 18.57
C VAL A 463 5.23 16.40 17.14
N ALA A 464 5.89 15.72 16.20
CA ALA A 464 5.43 15.65 14.81
C ALA A 464 4.09 14.90 14.69
N VAL A 465 3.90 13.79 15.43
CA VAL A 465 2.63 13.03 15.46
C VAL A 465 1.48 13.90 15.96
N ARG A 466 1.64 14.62 17.09
CA ARG A 466 0.60 15.53 17.60
C ARG A 466 0.30 16.63 16.59
N SER A 467 1.33 17.18 15.97
CA SER A 467 1.19 18.21 14.93
C SER A 467 0.44 17.67 13.70
N GLY A 468 0.70 16.44 13.28
CA GLY A 468 0.04 15.81 12.13
C GLY A 468 -1.46 15.62 12.37
N VAL A 469 -1.84 15.05 13.52
CA VAL A 469 -3.27 14.91 13.87
C VAL A 469 -3.96 16.27 13.93
N LYS A 470 -3.32 17.26 14.56
CA LYS A 470 -3.89 18.61 14.68
C LYS A 470 -4.02 19.36 13.36
N TYR A 471 -2.95 19.46 12.59
CA TYR A 471 -2.86 20.37 11.45
C TYR A 471 -3.06 19.69 10.09
N ILE A 472 -3.00 18.36 10.02
CA ILE A 472 -3.17 17.60 8.77
C ILE A 472 -4.47 16.79 8.80
N LEU A 473 -4.86 16.24 9.96
CA LEU A 473 -6.16 15.57 10.11
C LEU A 473 -7.27 16.52 10.61
N PHE A 474 -6.91 17.75 11.00
CA PHE A 474 -7.83 18.78 11.54
C PHE A 474 -8.66 18.28 12.73
N MET A 475 -8.00 17.54 13.62
CA MET A 475 -8.62 16.92 14.78
C MET A 475 -7.80 17.18 16.04
N GLU A 476 -8.47 17.29 17.18
CA GLU A 476 -7.82 17.16 18.48
C GLU A 476 -8.05 15.73 18.98
N GLY A 477 -7.03 14.90 18.88
CA GLY A 477 -7.05 13.52 19.38
C GLY A 477 -6.84 13.44 20.89
N GLU A 478 -7.20 12.30 21.45
CA GLU A 478 -6.90 11.91 22.83
C GLU A 478 -5.48 11.31 22.93
N ASP A 479 -4.91 11.31 24.15
CA ASP A 479 -3.56 10.80 24.41
C ASP A 479 -3.34 9.38 23.86
N GLU A 480 -4.37 8.51 23.97
CA GLU A 480 -4.30 7.15 23.47
C GLU A 480 -4.03 7.07 21.96
N ILE A 481 -4.61 7.97 21.15
CA ILE A 481 -4.39 7.98 19.69
C ILE A 481 -2.93 8.32 19.42
N TYR A 482 -2.42 9.38 20.05
CA TYR A 482 -1.05 9.83 19.82
C TYR A 482 -0.02 8.79 20.26
N GLU A 483 -0.18 8.26 21.46
CA GLU A 483 0.73 7.27 22.03
C GLU A 483 0.72 5.97 21.23
N SER A 484 -0.46 5.52 20.77
CA SER A 484 -0.56 4.33 19.93
C SER A 484 0.18 4.52 18.60
N ILE A 485 -0.01 5.67 17.93
CA ILE A 485 0.70 5.98 16.68
C ILE A 485 2.22 6.02 16.92
N ASP A 486 2.69 6.61 18.02
CA ASP A 486 4.13 6.60 18.36
C ASP A 486 4.68 5.17 18.49
N GLU A 487 3.95 4.28 19.15
CA GLU A 487 4.36 2.88 19.34
C GLU A 487 4.44 2.13 18.01
N TYR A 488 3.49 2.37 17.11
CA TYR A 488 3.56 1.83 15.76
C TYR A 488 4.80 2.33 15.02
N LEU A 489 5.04 3.64 15.01
CA LEU A 489 6.20 4.23 14.32
C LEU A 489 7.54 3.75 14.93
N LYS A 490 7.62 3.60 16.26
CA LYS A 490 8.78 3.02 16.98
C LYS A 490 9.00 1.55 16.62
N SER A 491 7.94 0.81 16.27
CA SER A 491 8.02 -0.60 15.92
C SER A 491 8.59 -0.85 14.52
N LEU A 492 8.52 0.15 13.63
CA LEU A 492 8.98 0.02 12.24
C LEU A 492 10.45 -0.37 12.15
N LYS A 493 10.76 -1.26 11.20
CA LYS A 493 12.12 -1.72 10.92
C LYS A 493 12.49 -1.40 9.46
N PRO A 494 13.77 -1.11 9.20
CA PRO A 494 14.26 -0.99 7.84
C PRO A 494 14.22 -2.37 7.15
N LEU A 495 13.93 -2.36 5.86
CA LEU A 495 14.07 -3.52 4.99
C LEU A 495 15.48 -3.57 4.40
N PRO A 496 16.11 -4.75 4.30
CA PRO A 496 17.38 -4.88 3.60
C PRO A 496 17.25 -4.42 2.15
N SER A 497 18.30 -3.79 1.63
CA SER A 497 18.29 -3.28 0.26
C SER A 497 18.26 -4.40 -0.79
N PRO A 498 17.48 -4.23 -1.88
CA PRO A 498 17.52 -5.12 -3.05
C PRO A 498 18.83 -5.01 -3.84
N TYR A 499 19.67 -3.98 -3.58
CA TYR A 499 21.00 -3.83 -4.17
C TYR A 499 22.05 -4.74 -3.48
N LEU A 500 21.70 -5.35 -2.35
CA LEU A 500 22.55 -6.34 -1.70
C LEU A 500 22.55 -7.67 -2.49
N GLN A 501 23.75 -8.22 -2.65
CA GLN A 501 23.96 -9.53 -3.25
C GLN A 501 24.06 -10.58 -2.13
N ASN A 502 23.01 -11.38 -1.96
CA ASN A 502 22.89 -12.36 -0.87
C ASN A 502 23.10 -11.73 0.53
N GLY A 503 22.51 -10.56 0.75
CA GLY A 503 22.63 -9.80 2.00
C GLY A 503 24.01 -9.16 2.22
N LYS A 504 24.87 -9.06 1.19
CA LYS A 504 26.19 -8.45 1.27
C LYS A 504 26.36 -7.38 0.20
N LEU A 505 27.27 -6.42 0.44
CA LEU A 505 27.65 -5.42 -0.56
C LEU A 505 28.20 -6.08 -1.82
N SER A 506 27.75 -5.60 -2.99
CA SER A 506 28.33 -5.95 -4.29
C SER A 506 29.79 -5.49 -4.37
N ALA A 507 30.56 -6.02 -5.33
CA ALA A 507 31.93 -5.54 -5.54
C ALA A 507 31.99 -4.04 -5.88
N LYS A 508 30.96 -3.53 -6.57
CA LYS A 508 30.77 -2.11 -6.89
C LYS A 508 30.50 -1.30 -5.62
N ALA A 509 29.54 -1.72 -4.79
CA ALA A 509 29.22 -1.07 -3.52
C ALA A 509 30.40 -1.06 -2.53
N LYS A 510 31.26 -2.09 -2.53
CA LYS A 510 32.48 -2.09 -1.70
C LYS A 510 33.49 -1.00 -2.08
N ARG A 511 33.56 -0.62 -3.36
CA ARG A 511 34.39 0.51 -3.81
C ARG A 511 33.72 1.83 -3.47
N GLY A 512 32.41 1.93 -3.69
CA GLY A 512 31.58 3.05 -3.25
C GLY A 512 31.69 3.37 -1.77
N LYS A 513 31.75 2.33 -0.93
CA LYS A 513 31.92 2.47 0.52
C LYS A 513 33.17 3.28 0.90
N LYS A 514 34.29 3.08 0.20
CA LYS A 514 35.53 3.84 0.46
C LYS A 514 35.34 5.32 0.15
N ILE A 515 34.70 5.62 -0.98
CA ILE A 515 34.38 6.99 -1.39
C ILE A 515 33.46 7.65 -0.36
N PHE A 516 32.45 6.91 0.13
CA PHE A 516 31.54 7.39 1.17
C PHE A 516 32.25 7.68 2.49
N GLU A 517 33.14 6.80 2.94
CA GLU A 517 33.93 6.99 4.16
C GLU A 517 34.79 8.26 4.10
N GLU A 518 35.33 8.58 2.93
CA GLU A 518 36.16 9.78 2.74
C GLU A 518 35.36 11.08 2.58
N ASN A 519 34.15 11.02 2.03
CA ASN A 519 33.44 12.22 1.56
C ASN A 519 32.10 12.50 2.26
N CYS A 520 31.46 11.48 2.83
CA CYS A 520 30.09 11.57 3.36
C CYS A 520 30.01 11.25 4.85
N ALA A 521 30.91 10.39 5.36
CA ALA A 521 30.82 9.86 6.72
C ALA A 521 31.03 10.90 7.84
N SER A 522 31.54 12.10 7.53
CA SER A 522 31.62 13.19 8.51
C SER A 522 30.24 13.63 9.02
N CYS A 523 29.22 13.58 8.16
CA CYS A 523 27.82 13.88 8.51
C CYS A 523 26.97 12.60 8.59
N HIS A 524 27.25 11.61 7.73
CA HIS A 524 26.50 10.36 7.66
C HIS A 524 27.23 9.19 8.32
N SER A 525 27.23 9.17 9.66
CA SER A 525 27.91 8.14 10.47
C SER A 525 26.98 7.39 11.43
N GLY A 526 27.54 6.40 12.13
CA GLY A 526 26.85 5.64 13.16
C GLY A 526 25.82 4.65 12.60
N GLN A 527 24.97 4.14 13.50
CA GLN A 527 23.99 3.11 13.17
C GLN A 527 22.95 3.58 12.14
N TYR A 528 22.61 4.87 12.16
CA TYR A 528 21.54 5.45 11.34
C TYR A 528 22.05 6.27 10.15
N TYR A 529 23.37 6.35 9.95
CA TYR A 529 24.00 7.19 8.92
C TYR A 529 23.56 8.67 9.01
N THR A 530 23.49 9.20 10.23
CA THR A 530 23.21 10.60 10.52
C THR A 530 23.90 10.98 11.84
N ASP A 531 24.45 12.18 11.88
CA ASP A 531 25.05 12.77 13.08
C ASP A 531 24.04 13.56 13.92
N LEU A 532 22.75 13.55 13.53
CA LEU A 532 21.64 14.23 14.20
C LEU A 532 21.79 15.76 14.29
N LYS A 533 22.51 16.36 13.34
CA LYS A 533 22.75 17.80 13.28
C LYS A 533 22.11 18.42 12.04
N GLN A 534 22.14 19.75 12.03
CA GLN A 534 21.69 20.57 10.91
C GLN A 534 22.87 21.37 10.36
N TYR A 535 22.96 21.47 9.04
CA TYR A 535 24.04 22.20 8.36
C TYR A 535 23.47 23.17 7.33
N LYS A 536 24.12 24.32 7.18
CA LYS A 536 23.85 25.21 6.06
C LYS A 536 24.35 24.57 4.78
N VAL A 537 23.50 24.59 3.77
CA VAL A 537 23.75 24.02 2.44
C VAL A 537 23.47 25.07 1.37
N ASP A 538 24.26 25.06 0.31
CA ASP A 538 24.24 26.05 -0.78
C ASP A 538 23.23 25.73 -1.88
N TRP A 539 22.73 24.49 -1.94
CA TRP A 539 21.75 24.02 -2.93
C TRP A 539 20.29 24.32 -2.56
N THR A 540 20.04 24.92 -1.40
CA THR A 540 18.69 25.35 -0.99
C THR A 540 18.23 26.57 -1.77
N THR A 541 16.94 26.61 -2.10
CA THR A 541 16.37 27.62 -2.99
C THR A 541 15.07 28.19 -2.46
N GLY A 542 14.62 29.32 -3.03
CA GLY A 542 13.34 29.92 -2.68
C GLY A 542 13.28 30.36 -1.21
N PRO A 543 12.15 30.17 -0.52
CA PRO A 543 11.98 30.54 0.89
C PRO A 543 12.93 29.82 1.86
N ASP A 544 13.46 28.65 1.48
CA ASP A 544 14.36 27.87 2.32
C ASP A 544 15.86 28.20 2.08
N LYS A 545 16.16 29.18 1.21
CA LYS A 545 17.54 29.56 0.89
C LYS A 545 18.31 30.01 2.14
N GLY A 546 19.42 29.35 2.41
CA GLY A 546 20.32 29.69 3.53
C GLY A 546 19.88 29.14 4.89
N LEU A 547 18.78 28.38 4.93
CA LEU A 547 18.39 27.60 6.11
C LEU A 547 19.34 26.41 6.33
N SER A 548 19.46 26.01 7.58
CA SER A 548 20.13 24.75 7.91
C SER A 548 19.18 23.58 7.64
N MET A 549 19.69 22.54 6.99
CA MET A 549 18.98 21.30 6.71
C MET A 549 19.43 20.19 7.65
N ASP A 550 18.47 19.41 8.14
CA ASP A 550 18.71 18.20 8.92
C ASP A 550 19.47 17.16 8.09
N VAL A 551 20.45 16.48 8.69
CA VAL A 551 21.14 15.35 8.04
C VAL A 551 20.23 14.13 8.13
N PRO A 552 19.64 13.66 7.02
CA PRO A 552 18.71 12.55 7.07
C PRO A 552 19.43 11.24 7.39
N ALA A 553 18.74 10.33 8.08
CA ALA A 553 19.14 8.94 8.14
C ALA A 553 19.13 8.33 6.72
N LEU A 554 20.13 7.51 6.39
CA LEU A 554 20.26 6.92 5.05
C LEU A 554 19.79 5.46 4.96
N ASN A 555 19.43 4.83 6.08
CA ASN A 555 18.89 3.46 6.05
C ASN A 555 17.64 3.40 5.17
N GLU A 556 17.57 2.41 4.27
CA GLU A 556 16.44 2.23 3.35
C GLU A 556 16.24 3.39 2.36
N CYS A 557 17.24 4.27 2.14
CA CYS A 557 17.09 5.37 1.17
C CYS A 557 16.91 4.91 -0.29
N TRP A 558 17.17 3.62 -0.58
CA TRP A 558 16.86 3.01 -1.87
C TRP A 558 15.38 3.01 -2.23
N ARG A 559 14.48 3.18 -1.24
CA ARG A 559 13.02 3.19 -1.44
C ARG A 559 12.43 4.60 -1.50
N THR A 560 13.20 5.61 -1.15
CA THR A 560 12.71 6.96 -0.83
C THR A 560 12.96 7.98 -1.93
N ALA A 561 13.06 7.55 -3.18
CA ALA A 561 13.05 8.49 -4.29
C ALA A 561 11.71 9.25 -4.35
N PRO A 562 11.65 10.48 -4.89
CA PRO A 562 12.80 11.31 -5.25
C PRO A 562 13.51 11.90 -4.02
N TYR A 563 14.71 12.42 -4.24
CA TYR A 563 15.64 12.86 -3.21
C TYR A 563 15.82 14.38 -3.18
N LEU A 564 16.52 14.84 -2.13
CA LEU A 564 16.61 16.23 -1.65
C LEU A 564 15.32 16.68 -0.96
N TYR A 565 15.42 17.76 -0.18
CA TYR A 565 14.31 18.28 0.63
C TYR A 565 13.05 18.64 -0.17
N ASP A 566 13.21 18.90 -1.47
CA ASP A 566 12.14 19.28 -2.39
C ASP A 566 11.93 18.27 -3.53
N GLY A 567 12.57 17.10 -3.44
CA GLY A 567 12.35 15.99 -4.37
C GLY A 567 12.78 16.28 -5.82
N ARG A 568 13.65 17.26 -6.07
CA ARG A 568 14.06 17.61 -7.45
C ARG A 568 14.92 16.55 -8.15
N SER A 569 15.55 15.65 -7.40
CA SER A 569 16.41 14.59 -7.94
C SER A 569 15.72 13.24 -7.86
N TYR A 570 15.24 12.69 -8.98
CA TYR A 570 14.60 11.37 -8.95
C TYR A 570 15.59 10.24 -8.67
N SER A 571 16.78 10.27 -9.29
CA SER A 571 17.80 9.24 -9.09
C SER A 571 18.79 9.60 -7.97
N MET A 572 19.36 8.58 -7.35
CA MET A 572 20.43 8.75 -6.36
C MET A 572 21.67 9.37 -7.01
N LYS A 573 22.02 8.97 -8.24
CA LYS A 573 23.09 9.59 -9.02
C LYS A 573 22.90 11.10 -9.17
N ASP A 574 21.69 11.56 -9.55
CA ASP A 574 21.40 12.99 -9.71
C ASP A 574 21.43 13.74 -8.38
N MET A 575 20.97 13.10 -7.30
CA MET A 575 21.12 13.66 -5.95
C MET A 575 22.59 13.86 -5.59
N LEU A 576 23.43 12.86 -5.83
CA LEU A 576 24.88 12.92 -5.58
C LEU A 576 25.61 13.89 -6.53
N LYS A 577 24.98 14.41 -7.59
CA LYS A 577 25.55 15.53 -8.38
C LYS A 577 25.27 16.88 -7.76
N VAL A 578 24.17 17.01 -7.02
CA VAL A 578 23.74 18.26 -6.38
C VAL A 578 24.30 18.38 -4.97
N HIS A 579 24.15 17.35 -4.15
CA HIS A 579 24.66 17.29 -2.78
C HIS A 579 26.14 16.89 -2.77
N GLY A 580 26.43 15.78 -3.45
CA GLY A 580 27.73 15.25 -3.84
C GLY A 580 28.83 15.04 -2.81
N PRO A 581 29.86 14.26 -3.19
CA PRO A 581 31.02 14.08 -2.34
C PRO A 581 31.77 15.41 -2.19
N HIS A 582 32.35 15.63 -1.01
CA HIS A 582 33.11 16.85 -0.71
C HIS A 582 34.29 17.09 -1.67
N LYS A 583 34.87 16.02 -2.22
CA LYS A 583 35.90 16.08 -3.26
C LYS A 583 35.32 15.72 -4.63
N PRO A 584 35.82 16.31 -5.72
CA PRO A 584 35.48 15.88 -7.07
C PRO A 584 35.76 14.39 -7.27
N VAL A 585 34.81 13.67 -7.86
CA VAL A 585 34.94 12.26 -8.22
C VAL A 585 34.60 12.07 -9.70
N SER A 586 35.12 11.01 -10.31
CA SER A 586 34.74 10.61 -11.67
C SER A 586 33.32 10.07 -11.73
N GLU A 587 32.72 10.03 -12.94
CA GLU A 587 31.38 9.43 -13.15
C GLU A 587 31.32 7.96 -12.70
N LYS A 588 32.41 7.21 -12.88
CA LYS A 588 32.51 5.82 -12.42
C LYS A 588 32.50 5.72 -10.90
N GLU A 589 33.24 6.58 -10.21
CA GLU A 589 33.26 6.65 -8.75
C GLU A 589 31.89 7.09 -8.20
N LEU A 590 31.20 8.00 -8.89
CA LEU A 590 29.84 8.41 -8.54
C LEU A 590 28.85 7.24 -8.64
N GLU A 591 28.93 6.41 -9.68
CA GLU A 591 28.12 5.20 -9.82
C GLU A 591 28.43 4.16 -8.72
N GLU A 592 29.70 4.05 -8.33
CA GLU A 592 30.13 3.19 -7.23
C GLU A 592 29.57 3.68 -5.89
N LEU A 593 29.63 4.99 -5.63
CA LEU A 593 29.04 5.63 -4.46
C LEU A 593 27.52 5.46 -4.42
N GLU A 594 26.84 5.69 -5.55
CA GLU A 594 25.40 5.46 -5.70
C GLU A 594 25.01 4.03 -5.28
N GLU A 595 25.69 3.03 -5.82
CA GLU A 595 25.44 1.62 -5.49
C GLU A 595 25.60 1.37 -3.98
N TYR A 596 26.60 1.98 -3.34
CA TYR A 596 26.79 1.83 -1.90
C TYR A 596 25.66 2.48 -1.10
N VAL A 597 25.30 3.73 -1.42
CA VAL A 597 24.23 4.45 -0.72
C VAL A 597 22.89 3.71 -0.87
N LEU A 598 22.58 3.22 -2.07
CA LEU A 598 21.39 2.39 -2.30
C LEU A 598 21.46 1.02 -1.61
N SER A 599 22.64 0.57 -1.16
CA SER A 599 22.80 -0.68 -0.41
C SER A 599 22.57 -0.54 1.10
N LEU A 600 22.34 0.67 1.62
CA LEU A 600 22.25 0.98 3.06
C LEU A 600 20.91 0.64 3.74
#